data_AF-A0A2P2FFC6-F1
#
_entry.id   AF-A0A2P2FFC6-F1
#
_cell.length_a   1.000
_cell.length_b   1.000
_cell.length_c   1.000
_cell.angle_alpha   90.00
_cell.angle_beta   90.00
_cell.angle_gamma   90.00
#
_symmetry.space_group_name_H-M   'P 1'
#
loop_
_entity.id
_entity.type
_entity.pdbx_description
1 polymer ?
#
loop_
_entity_poly.entity_id
_entity_poly.type
_entity_poly.pdbx_seq_one_letter_code
_entity_poly.pdbx_strand_id
1 'polypeptide(L)'
;MNSRDWVVQKLRDDKRVVTPVSDHGLVVTRPGRPNAVAYCCDRSTIRDIDANVVFRVLHELPQTQMIITFLSSQLSYPDAYDLTSKRGIYIGTFGDLNGALHDRDDIGTYQHREEKYLRTRMSTSRAVTRVLRKGHRAWLLQRLGRLRPLTIITSDEYEVTDRDFTTALDQHPTLAPDAFIATSPNAQGFSDRVSATARDAGIKLLTMNDFVRTLREPWT
;
A
#
# COMPACT_ATOMS: atom_id res chain seq x y z
N MET A 1 19.25 -0.90 -19.00
CA MET A 1 18.25 0.16 -18.76
C MET A 1 17.77 0.01 -17.34
N ASN A 2 17.95 1.02 -16.50
CA ASN A 2 17.52 0.97 -15.10
C ASN A 2 16.02 1.33 -14.96
N SER A 3 15.44 1.15 -13.77
CA SER A 3 14.03 1.42 -13.53
C SER A 3 13.64 2.90 -13.76
N ARG A 4 14.53 3.85 -13.41
CA ARG A 4 14.31 5.29 -13.63
C ARG A 4 14.19 5.61 -15.11
N ASP A 5 15.12 5.11 -15.93
CA ASP A 5 15.14 5.35 -17.37
C ASP A 5 13.88 4.82 -18.05
N TRP A 6 13.39 3.65 -17.62
CA TRP A 6 12.11 3.10 -18.07
C TRP A 6 10.94 4.03 -17.72
N VAL A 7 10.85 4.53 -16.48
CA VAL A 7 9.79 5.48 -16.08
C VAL A 7 9.88 6.78 -16.87
N VAL A 8 11.08 7.35 -17.02
CA VAL A 8 11.30 8.57 -17.79
C VAL A 8 10.82 8.39 -19.24
N GLN A 9 11.16 7.26 -19.88
CA GLN A 9 10.70 6.97 -21.23
C GLN A 9 9.17 6.90 -21.28
N LYS A 10 8.53 6.17 -20.35
CA LYS A 10 7.07 6.06 -20.31
C LYS A 10 6.35 7.39 -20.12
N LEU A 11 6.86 8.25 -19.23
CA LEU A 11 6.27 9.58 -19.04
C LEU A 11 6.48 10.48 -20.26
N ARG A 12 7.59 10.33 -20.99
CA ARG A 12 7.84 11.07 -22.25
C ARG A 12 6.95 10.58 -23.38
N ASP A 13 6.69 9.28 -23.47
CA ASP A 13 5.71 8.70 -24.40
C ASP A 13 4.31 9.33 -24.16
N ASP A 14 3.98 9.60 -22.90
CA ASP A 14 2.77 10.33 -22.47
C ASP A 14 2.90 11.87 -22.61
N LYS A 15 3.89 12.36 -23.35
CA LYS A 15 4.16 13.79 -23.64
C LYS A 15 4.42 14.64 -22.40
N ARG A 16 4.86 14.06 -21.28
CA ARG A 16 5.24 14.81 -20.08
C ARG A 16 6.68 15.32 -20.18
N VAL A 17 6.93 16.49 -19.58
CA VAL A 17 8.27 17.04 -19.43
C VAL A 17 8.90 16.44 -18.18
N VAL A 18 9.91 15.58 -18.38
CA VAL A 18 10.58 14.85 -17.28
C VAL A 18 12.09 14.99 -17.36
N THR A 19 12.67 15.37 -16.21
CA THR A 19 14.10 15.52 -16.00
C THR A 19 14.57 14.46 -15.01
N PRO A 20 15.45 13.52 -15.39
CA PRO A 20 16.08 12.62 -14.42
C PRO A 20 16.95 13.45 -13.47
N VAL A 21 16.92 13.11 -12.17
CA VAL A 21 17.75 13.73 -11.13
C VAL A 21 18.36 12.61 -10.29
N SER A 22 19.64 12.72 -9.91
CA SER A 22 20.39 11.61 -9.26
C SER A 22 20.33 10.29 -10.05
N ASP A 23 20.76 9.17 -9.46
CA ASP A 23 20.78 7.86 -10.14
C ASP A 23 19.38 7.26 -10.23
N HIS A 24 18.52 7.52 -9.24
CA HIS A 24 17.20 6.92 -9.11
C HIS A 24 16.04 7.92 -9.19
N GLY A 25 16.31 9.23 -9.09
CA GLY A 25 15.29 10.26 -9.03
C GLY A 25 14.79 10.76 -10.38
N LEU A 26 13.62 11.36 -10.37
CA LEU A 26 13.09 12.14 -11.49
C LEU A 26 12.23 13.30 -11.00
N VAL A 27 12.18 14.35 -11.81
CA VAL A 27 11.30 15.51 -11.64
C VAL A 27 10.38 15.59 -12.85
N VAL A 28 9.08 15.63 -12.61
CA VAL A 28 8.05 15.87 -13.62
C VAL A 28 7.60 17.32 -13.54
N THR A 29 7.85 18.09 -14.60
CA THR A 29 7.38 19.47 -14.72
C THR A 29 5.91 19.48 -15.13
N ARG A 30 5.10 20.25 -14.40
CA ARG A 30 3.64 20.29 -14.58
C ARG A 30 3.18 21.74 -14.78
N PRO A 31 2.78 22.17 -15.99
CA PRO A 31 2.30 23.53 -16.22
C PRO A 31 1.13 23.88 -15.30
N GLY A 32 1.25 24.99 -14.57
CA GLY A 32 0.21 25.45 -13.63
C GLY A 32 0.08 24.65 -12.34
N ARG A 33 0.99 23.71 -12.06
CA ARG A 33 1.04 22.93 -10.80
C ARG A 33 2.49 22.86 -10.28
N PRO A 34 2.70 22.56 -8.99
CA PRO A 34 4.04 22.32 -8.48
C PRO A 34 4.76 21.21 -9.25
N ASN A 35 6.10 21.18 -9.27
CA ASN A 35 6.81 20.02 -9.82
C ASN A 35 6.57 18.78 -8.95
N ALA A 36 6.61 17.60 -9.56
CA ALA A 36 6.48 16.32 -8.86
C ALA A 36 7.85 15.63 -8.80
N VAL A 37 8.27 15.22 -7.60
CA VAL A 37 9.58 14.57 -7.38
C VAL A 37 9.37 13.13 -6.94
N ALA A 38 9.90 12.18 -7.71
CA ALA A 38 9.76 10.76 -7.43
C ALA A 38 11.12 10.04 -7.47
N TYR A 39 11.22 8.98 -6.68
CA TYR A 39 12.38 8.09 -6.60
C TYR A 39 12.00 6.71 -7.13
N CYS A 40 12.77 6.15 -8.06
CA CYS A 40 12.57 4.81 -8.60
C CYS A 40 13.46 3.80 -7.89
N CYS A 41 12.86 2.88 -7.11
CA CYS A 41 13.61 1.77 -6.54
C CYS A 41 14.01 0.79 -7.66
N ASP A 42 15.30 0.77 -8.00
CA ASP A 42 15.81 -0.14 -9.02
C ASP A 42 15.68 -1.60 -8.54
N ARG A 43 15.05 -2.42 -9.38
CA ARG A 43 14.82 -3.85 -9.15
C ARG A 43 16.12 -4.64 -8.96
N SER A 44 17.21 -4.19 -9.57
CA SER A 44 18.50 -4.89 -9.51
C SER A 44 19.23 -4.69 -8.19
N THR A 45 18.92 -3.62 -7.45
CA THR A 45 19.66 -3.22 -6.25
C THR A 45 18.81 -3.23 -4.97
N ILE A 46 17.51 -3.01 -5.07
CA ILE A 46 16.60 -2.92 -3.92
C ILE A 46 15.55 -4.03 -4.02
N ARG A 47 15.71 -5.08 -3.20
CA ARG A 47 14.74 -6.18 -3.11
C ARG A 47 13.60 -5.88 -2.16
N ASP A 48 13.91 -5.33 -0.99
CA ASP A 48 12.94 -4.97 0.03
C ASP A 48 13.06 -3.50 0.40
N ILE A 49 11.96 -2.92 0.88
CA ILE A 49 11.85 -1.52 1.28
C ILE A 49 11.54 -1.49 2.77
N ASP A 50 12.59 -1.25 3.57
CA ASP A 50 12.54 -1.01 5.01
C ASP A 50 12.79 0.49 5.31
N ALA A 51 12.85 0.86 6.59
CA ALA A 51 13.18 2.23 6.98
C ALA A 51 14.57 2.68 6.49
N ASN A 52 15.56 1.78 6.41
CA ASN A 52 16.90 2.11 5.95
C ASN A 52 16.92 2.51 4.47
N VAL A 53 16.16 1.82 3.63
CA VAL A 53 15.96 2.19 2.22
C VAL A 53 15.37 3.58 2.13
N VAL A 54 14.35 3.89 2.92
CA VAL A 54 13.73 5.23 2.94
C VAL A 54 14.73 6.31 3.39
N PHE A 55 15.59 6.02 4.38
CA PHE A 55 16.65 6.96 4.75
C PHE A 55 17.66 7.20 3.62
N ARG A 56 18.06 6.15 2.88
CA ARG A 56 18.94 6.29 1.71
C ARG A 56 18.29 7.11 0.61
N VAL A 57 17.00 6.86 0.33
CA VAL A 57 16.20 7.65 -0.62
C VAL A 57 16.21 9.13 -0.24
N LEU A 58 15.96 9.44 1.03
CA LEU A 58 15.93 10.81 1.53
C LEU A 58 17.31 11.48 1.57
N HIS A 59 18.38 10.69 1.69
CA HIS A 59 19.74 11.19 1.59
C HIS A 59 20.11 11.53 0.13
N GLU A 60 19.74 10.66 -0.83
CA GLU A 60 19.99 10.89 -2.26
C GLU A 60 19.10 12.02 -2.82
N LEU A 61 17.83 12.01 -2.47
CA LEU A 61 16.81 12.93 -2.98
C LEU A 61 15.90 13.43 -1.84
N PRO A 62 16.33 14.46 -1.07
CA PRO A 62 15.60 14.95 0.11
C PRO A 62 14.18 15.46 -0.14
N GLN A 63 13.88 15.86 -1.38
CA GLN A 63 12.57 16.37 -1.80
C GLN A 63 11.64 15.29 -2.34
N THR A 64 11.97 14.01 -2.18
CA THR A 64 11.14 12.89 -2.66
C THR A 64 9.73 12.99 -2.10
N GLN A 65 8.72 12.99 -2.97
CA GLN A 65 7.30 12.93 -2.61
C GLN A 65 6.72 11.54 -2.84
N MET A 66 7.28 10.76 -3.76
CA MET A 66 6.83 9.40 -4.04
C MET A 66 8.01 8.45 -4.27
N ILE A 67 7.93 7.26 -3.69
CA ILE A 67 8.83 6.14 -3.94
C ILE A 67 8.09 5.13 -4.82
N ILE A 68 8.66 4.84 -5.99
CA ILE A 68 8.09 3.95 -7.00
C ILE A 68 8.73 2.57 -6.86
N THR A 69 7.85 1.59 -6.70
CA THR A 69 8.13 0.16 -6.62
C THR A 69 7.65 -0.53 -7.88
N PHE A 70 8.32 -1.60 -8.29
CA PHE A 70 8.10 -2.20 -9.61
C PHE A 70 7.85 -3.71 -9.58
N LEU A 71 7.92 -4.38 -8.43
CA LEU A 71 7.71 -5.81 -8.34
C LEU A 71 6.54 -6.11 -7.39
N SER A 72 5.74 -7.11 -7.75
CA SER A 72 4.84 -7.80 -6.81
C SER A 72 5.61 -8.52 -5.69
N SER A 73 6.91 -8.76 -5.88
CA SER A 73 7.81 -9.40 -4.90
C SER A 73 8.68 -8.41 -4.13
N GLN A 74 8.60 -7.10 -4.39
CA GLN A 74 9.30 -6.11 -3.57
C GLN A 74 8.52 -5.93 -2.26
N LEU A 75 9.02 -6.53 -1.18
CA LEU A 75 8.37 -6.44 0.12
C LEU A 75 8.61 -5.04 0.67
N SER A 76 7.52 -4.33 0.98
CA SER A 76 7.60 -3.08 1.70
C SER A 76 7.19 -3.33 3.14
N TYR A 77 8.14 -3.14 4.05
CA TYR A 77 7.96 -3.45 5.46
C TYR A 77 7.17 -2.35 6.19
N PRO A 78 6.50 -2.68 7.31
CA PRO A 78 5.65 -1.77 8.06
C PRO A 78 6.34 -0.46 8.49
N ASP A 79 7.63 -0.52 8.78
CA ASP A 79 8.46 0.60 9.21
C ASP A 79 8.72 1.62 8.09
N ALA A 80 8.87 1.15 6.84
CA ALA A 80 8.98 2.02 5.67
C ALA A 80 7.70 2.84 5.45
N TYR A 81 6.52 2.22 5.60
CA TYR A 81 5.25 2.94 5.50
C TYR A 81 5.05 3.93 6.64
N ASP A 82 5.43 3.58 7.87
CA ASP A 82 5.36 4.50 9.00
C ASP A 82 6.25 5.72 8.80
N LEU A 83 7.47 5.51 8.32
CA LEU A 83 8.43 6.58 8.08
C LEU A 83 8.00 7.49 6.93
N THR A 84 7.59 6.91 5.80
CA THR A 84 7.13 7.68 4.63
C THR A 84 5.85 8.46 4.93
N SER A 85 4.89 7.86 5.64
CA SER A 85 3.66 8.55 6.05
C SER A 85 3.95 9.78 6.92
N LYS A 86 4.89 9.71 7.88
CA LYS A 86 5.31 10.85 8.71
C LYS A 86 6.00 11.96 7.92
N ARG A 87 6.55 11.64 6.75
CA ARG A 87 7.28 12.57 5.88
C ARG A 87 6.44 13.10 4.71
N GLY A 88 5.17 12.68 4.60
CA GLY A 88 4.32 13.04 3.47
C GLY A 88 4.76 12.40 2.16
N ILE A 89 5.33 11.18 2.23
CA ILE A 89 5.82 10.43 1.08
C ILE A 89 4.90 9.25 0.81
N TYR A 90 4.54 9.06 -0.46
CA TYR A 90 3.75 7.91 -0.88
C TYR A 90 4.65 6.79 -1.41
N ILE A 91 4.40 5.54 -1.02
CA ILE A 91 5.02 4.36 -1.62
C ILE A 91 3.99 3.72 -2.56
N GLY A 92 4.32 3.64 -3.84
CA GLY A 92 3.39 3.23 -4.90
C GLY A 92 4.05 2.52 -6.06
N THR A 93 3.24 2.25 -7.08
CA THR A 93 3.65 1.74 -8.39
C THR A 93 3.77 2.87 -9.41
N PHE A 94 4.25 2.56 -10.61
CA PHE A 94 4.19 3.51 -11.73
C PHE A 94 2.74 3.92 -12.07
N GLY A 95 1.78 3.02 -11.93
CA GLY A 95 0.35 3.33 -12.12
C GLY A 95 -0.13 4.37 -11.12
N ASP A 96 0.27 4.24 -9.85
CA ASP A 96 -0.04 5.23 -8.81
C ASP A 96 0.58 6.60 -9.11
N LEU A 97 1.83 6.63 -9.61
CA LEU A 97 2.46 7.89 -10.04
C LEU A 97 1.63 8.56 -11.12
N ASN A 98 1.23 7.82 -12.14
CA ASN A 98 0.44 8.37 -13.24
C ASN A 98 -0.90 8.94 -12.76
N GLY A 99 -1.59 8.24 -11.85
CA GLY A 99 -2.79 8.75 -11.18
C GLY A 99 -2.50 10.01 -10.36
N ALA A 100 -1.44 10.00 -9.54
CA ALA A 100 -1.07 11.12 -8.69
C ALA A 100 -0.73 12.38 -9.49
N LEU A 101 -0.01 12.23 -10.60
CA LEU A 101 0.33 13.34 -11.49
C LEU A 101 -0.92 14.00 -12.10
N HIS A 102 -2.01 13.24 -12.28
CA HIS A 102 -3.29 13.76 -12.78
C HIS A 102 -4.13 14.41 -11.67
N ASP A 103 -4.18 13.79 -10.49
CA ASP A 103 -5.18 14.11 -9.47
C ASP A 103 -4.68 15.05 -8.35
N ARG A 104 -3.35 15.24 -8.21
CA ARG A 104 -2.77 15.87 -7.01
C ARG A 104 -1.74 16.94 -7.33
N ASP A 105 -1.76 18.03 -6.57
CA ASP A 105 -0.66 19.01 -6.55
C ASP A 105 0.53 18.46 -5.76
N ASP A 106 0.29 17.83 -4.62
CA ASP A 106 1.30 17.07 -3.88
C ASP A 106 1.10 15.57 -4.10
N ILE A 107 1.96 14.95 -4.91
CA ILE A 107 1.86 13.52 -5.22
C ILE A 107 2.11 12.62 -4.01
N GLY A 108 2.76 13.13 -2.95
CA GLY A 108 2.95 12.40 -1.70
C GLY A 108 1.66 12.19 -0.90
N THR A 109 0.61 12.95 -1.20
CA THR A 109 -0.73 12.81 -0.63
C THR A 109 -1.64 11.87 -1.42
N TYR A 110 -1.12 11.24 -2.48
CA TYR A 110 -1.91 10.33 -3.30
C TYR A 110 -2.44 9.15 -2.47
N GLN A 111 -3.64 8.71 -2.83
CA GLN A 111 -4.29 7.55 -2.23
C GLN A 111 -4.94 6.75 -3.35
N HIS A 112 -4.54 5.49 -3.49
CA HIS A 112 -5.16 4.58 -4.44
C HIS A 112 -6.67 4.42 -4.14
N ARG A 113 -7.47 4.14 -5.17
CA ARG A 113 -8.94 4.03 -5.04
C ARG A 113 -9.35 2.99 -4.00
N GLU A 114 -8.67 1.85 -3.96
CA GLU A 114 -8.88 0.80 -2.95
C GLU A 114 -8.59 1.30 -1.54
N GLU A 115 -7.47 2.01 -1.34
CA GLU A 115 -7.13 2.60 -0.05
C GLU A 115 -8.20 3.61 0.39
N LYS A 116 -8.66 4.46 -0.52
CA LYS A 116 -9.74 5.43 -0.24
C LYS A 116 -11.04 4.72 0.14
N TYR A 117 -11.42 3.66 -0.59
CA TYR A 117 -12.59 2.84 -0.29
C TYR A 117 -12.49 2.23 1.11
N LEU A 118 -11.38 1.56 1.41
CA LEU A 118 -11.12 0.94 2.70
C LEU A 118 -11.17 1.94 3.85
N ARG A 119 -10.44 3.05 3.74
CA ARG A 119 -10.44 4.11 4.74
C ARG A 119 -11.85 4.63 4.99
N THR A 120 -12.60 4.89 3.93
CA THR A 120 -13.99 5.38 4.05
C THR A 120 -14.85 4.36 4.79
N ARG A 121 -14.80 3.08 4.39
CA ARG A 121 -15.57 2.00 5.00
C ARG A 121 -15.21 1.79 6.47
N MET A 122 -13.92 1.73 6.81
CA MET A 122 -13.48 1.56 8.20
C MET A 122 -13.87 2.75 9.08
N SER A 123 -13.77 3.96 8.54
CA SER A 123 -14.10 5.20 9.27
C SER A 123 -15.60 5.38 9.53
N THR A 124 -16.47 4.56 8.91
CA THR A 124 -17.90 4.54 9.27
C THR A 124 -18.13 3.97 10.68
N SER A 125 -17.20 3.16 11.19
CA SER A 125 -17.26 2.67 12.55
C SER A 125 -16.60 3.67 13.50
N ARG A 126 -17.37 4.21 14.44
CA ARG A 126 -16.86 5.06 15.54
C ARG A 126 -15.79 4.37 16.41
N ALA A 127 -15.67 3.05 16.31
CA ALA A 127 -14.64 2.30 17.02
C ALA A 127 -13.25 2.45 16.39
N VAL A 128 -13.13 2.86 15.12
CA VAL A 128 -11.83 3.05 14.45
C VAL A 128 -11.43 4.51 14.54
N THR A 129 -10.25 4.76 15.12
CA THR A 129 -9.69 6.11 15.28
C THR A 129 -8.69 6.45 14.19
N ARG A 130 -7.93 5.45 13.70
CA ARG A 130 -6.98 5.61 12.59
C ARG A 130 -6.86 4.35 11.77
N VAL A 131 -6.55 4.53 10.49
CA VAL A 131 -6.18 3.47 9.54
C VAL A 131 -4.78 3.79 9.05
N LEU A 132 -3.82 2.90 9.29
CA LEU A 132 -2.42 3.09 8.91
C LEU A 132 -2.05 2.00 7.91
N ARG A 133 -1.41 2.38 6.79
CA ARG A 133 -0.92 1.41 5.82
C ARG A 133 0.34 0.74 6.38
N LYS A 134 0.41 -0.59 6.31
CA LYS A 134 1.56 -1.39 6.79
C LYS A 134 2.16 -2.27 5.70
N GLY A 135 1.58 -2.25 4.51
CA GLY A 135 1.97 -3.07 3.38
C GLY A 135 1.20 -2.65 2.13
N HIS A 136 1.49 -3.29 1.00
CA HIS A 136 0.54 -3.34 -0.10
C HIS A 136 -0.71 -4.09 0.38
N ARG A 137 -1.89 -3.44 0.41
CA ARG A 137 -3.14 -4.05 0.88
C ARG A 137 -3.11 -4.58 2.34
N ALA A 138 -2.14 -4.17 3.16
CA ALA A 138 -2.11 -4.47 4.59
C ALA A 138 -2.22 -3.21 5.45
N TRP A 139 -3.00 -3.29 6.53
CA TRP A 139 -3.43 -2.14 7.31
C TRP A 139 -3.43 -2.42 8.80
N LEU A 140 -3.08 -1.41 9.60
CA LEU A 140 -3.28 -1.38 11.04
C LEU A 140 -4.45 -0.45 11.35
N LEU A 141 -5.47 -1.00 12.01
CA LEU A 141 -6.62 -0.27 12.52
C LEU A 141 -6.41 0.02 14.00
N GLN A 142 -6.26 1.30 14.34
CA GLN A 142 -6.28 1.75 15.72
C GLN A 142 -7.74 1.90 16.15
N ARG A 143 -8.08 1.30 17.30
CA ARG A 143 -9.44 1.29 17.84
C ARG A 143 -9.56 2.07 19.15
N LEU A 144 -10.77 2.52 19.46
CA LEU A 144 -11.08 3.36 20.61
C LEU A 144 -11.25 2.55 21.90
N GLY A 145 -10.93 3.18 23.04
CA GLY A 145 -11.18 2.62 24.37
C GLY A 145 -10.23 1.46 24.71
N ARG A 146 -10.80 0.35 25.19
CA ARG A 146 -10.04 -0.87 25.57
C ARG A 146 -9.93 -1.90 24.42
N LEU A 147 -10.39 -1.56 23.22
CA LEU A 147 -10.31 -2.44 22.07
C LEU A 147 -8.87 -2.45 21.52
N ARG A 148 -8.26 -3.63 21.43
CA ARG A 148 -6.90 -3.74 20.88
C ARG A 148 -6.85 -3.34 19.39
N PRO A 149 -5.73 -2.81 18.89
CA PRO A 149 -5.53 -2.60 17.46
C PRO A 149 -5.65 -3.90 16.66
N LEU A 150 -6.04 -3.79 15.40
CA LEU A 150 -6.14 -4.92 14.48
C LEU A 150 -5.26 -4.73 13.26
N THR A 151 -4.45 -5.72 12.93
CA THR A 151 -3.73 -5.81 11.66
C THR A 151 -4.56 -6.63 10.68
N ILE A 152 -4.81 -6.10 9.49
CA ILE A 152 -5.59 -6.80 8.46
C ILE A 152 -4.84 -6.83 7.14
N ILE A 153 -5.12 -7.85 6.35
CA ILE A 153 -4.77 -7.92 4.92
C ILE A 153 -6.08 -7.92 4.13
N THR A 154 -6.10 -7.23 3.00
CA THR A 154 -7.29 -7.09 2.15
C THR A 154 -7.05 -7.69 0.78
N SER A 155 -8.07 -8.29 0.18
CA SER A 155 -8.06 -8.77 -1.20
C SER A 155 -9.35 -8.38 -1.90
N ASP A 156 -9.24 -7.91 -3.15
CA ASP A 156 -10.38 -7.56 -4.00
C ASP A 156 -10.80 -8.69 -4.94
N GLU A 157 -10.22 -9.88 -4.78
CA GLU A 157 -10.60 -11.06 -5.56
C GLU A 157 -12.08 -11.40 -5.37
N TYR A 158 -12.72 -11.82 -6.45
CA TYR A 158 -14.12 -12.27 -6.43
C TYR A 158 -14.26 -13.58 -5.64
N GLU A 159 -13.30 -14.48 -5.81
CA GLU A 159 -13.20 -15.75 -5.11
C GLU A 159 -11.81 -15.85 -4.49
N VAL A 160 -11.73 -15.93 -3.16
CA VAL A 160 -10.45 -16.05 -2.46
C VAL A 160 -10.09 -17.52 -2.35
N THR A 161 -9.01 -17.93 -3.01
CA THR A 161 -8.48 -19.29 -2.90
C THR A 161 -7.47 -19.40 -1.74
N ASP A 162 -7.13 -20.64 -1.38
CA ASP A 162 -6.04 -20.92 -0.42
C ASP A 162 -4.69 -20.41 -0.91
N ARG A 163 -4.46 -20.45 -2.23
CA ARG A 163 -3.28 -19.89 -2.88
C ARG A 163 -3.23 -18.38 -2.73
N ASP A 164 -4.34 -17.67 -2.96
CA ASP A 164 -4.38 -16.21 -2.86
C ASP A 164 -4.14 -15.76 -1.41
N PHE A 165 -4.78 -16.45 -0.46
CA PHE A 165 -4.57 -16.24 0.96
C PHE A 165 -3.09 -16.42 1.34
N THR A 166 -2.48 -17.55 0.97
CA THR A 166 -1.08 -17.85 1.30
C THR A 166 -0.14 -16.85 0.64
N THR A 167 -0.35 -16.54 -0.63
CA THR A 167 0.46 -15.56 -1.38
C THR A 167 0.43 -14.19 -0.71
N ALA A 168 -0.73 -13.76 -0.23
CA ALA A 168 -0.86 -12.49 0.46
C ALA A 168 -0.16 -12.48 1.84
N LEU A 169 -0.10 -13.62 2.54
CA LEU A 169 0.70 -13.73 3.76
C LEU A 169 2.21 -13.71 3.47
N ASP A 170 2.64 -14.41 2.41
CA ASP A 170 4.04 -14.44 1.98
C ASP A 170 4.55 -13.04 1.54
N GLN A 171 3.64 -12.17 1.08
CA GLN A 171 3.93 -10.75 0.80
C GLN A 171 4.10 -9.90 2.06
N HIS A 172 3.79 -10.45 3.24
CA HIS A 172 3.86 -9.75 4.52
C HIS A 172 4.46 -10.62 5.63
N PRO A 173 5.68 -11.16 5.46
CA PRO A 173 6.23 -12.18 6.37
C PRO A 173 6.52 -11.65 7.78
N THR A 174 6.62 -10.32 7.95
CA THR A 174 6.84 -9.68 9.25
C THR A 174 5.55 -9.20 9.91
N LEU A 175 4.40 -9.36 9.26
CA LEU A 175 3.10 -9.00 9.84
C LEU A 175 2.47 -10.23 10.50
N ALA A 176 1.84 -10.00 11.65
CA ALA A 176 0.91 -10.92 12.28
C ALA A 176 -0.51 -10.40 12.04
N PRO A 177 -1.14 -10.72 10.88
CA PRO A 177 -2.50 -10.28 10.60
C PRO A 177 -3.49 -10.98 11.53
N ASP A 178 -4.46 -10.22 12.02
CA ASP A 178 -5.59 -10.73 12.80
C ASP A 178 -6.72 -11.22 11.89
N ALA A 179 -6.83 -10.63 10.70
CA ALA A 179 -7.86 -10.95 9.72
C ALA A 179 -7.40 -10.80 8.27
N PHE A 180 -8.00 -11.60 7.41
CA PHE A 180 -7.98 -11.47 5.96
C PHE A 180 -9.37 -11.08 5.46
N ILE A 181 -9.45 -9.97 4.74
CA ILE A 181 -10.73 -9.33 4.39
C ILE A 181 -10.94 -9.33 2.89
N ALA A 182 -11.99 -10.01 2.43
CA ALA A 182 -12.46 -9.88 1.05
C ALA A 182 -13.22 -8.56 0.86
N THR A 183 -12.70 -7.69 0.00
CA THR A 183 -13.26 -6.36 -0.28
C THR A 183 -14.18 -6.33 -1.48
N SER A 184 -14.16 -7.37 -2.32
CA SER A 184 -15.11 -7.51 -3.42
C SER A 184 -16.53 -7.61 -2.87
N PRO A 185 -17.47 -6.76 -3.32
CA PRO A 185 -18.86 -6.85 -2.90
C PRO A 185 -19.54 -8.13 -3.40
N ASN A 186 -18.94 -8.78 -4.41
CA ASN A 186 -19.47 -10.00 -5.00
C ASN A 186 -18.85 -11.27 -4.43
N ALA A 187 -17.94 -11.16 -3.45
CA ALA A 187 -17.44 -12.34 -2.76
C ALA A 187 -18.59 -13.03 -2.01
N GLN A 188 -18.98 -14.23 -2.45
CA GLN A 188 -20.15 -14.96 -1.92
C GLN A 188 -19.81 -15.87 -0.72
N GLY A 189 -18.77 -15.52 0.02
CA GLY A 189 -18.24 -16.34 1.10
C GLY A 189 -16.92 -17.02 0.73
N PHE A 190 -16.57 -18.05 1.47
CA PHE A 190 -15.26 -18.68 1.41
C PHE A 190 -15.44 -20.20 1.32
N SER A 191 -14.62 -20.85 0.50
CA SER A 191 -14.62 -22.31 0.42
C SER A 191 -14.11 -22.93 1.74
N ASP A 192 -14.47 -24.18 1.99
CA ASP A 192 -14.02 -24.92 3.17
C ASP A 192 -12.49 -24.99 3.24
N ARG A 193 -11.84 -25.10 2.07
CA ARG A 193 -10.38 -25.21 1.97
C ARG A 193 -9.67 -23.96 2.47
N VAL A 194 -10.00 -22.78 1.94
CA VAL A 194 -9.38 -21.52 2.40
C VAL A 194 -9.77 -21.20 3.85
N SER A 195 -10.99 -21.57 4.26
CA SER A 195 -11.45 -21.39 5.64
C SER A 195 -10.67 -22.25 6.64
N ALA A 196 -10.33 -23.49 6.26
CA ALA A 196 -9.47 -24.36 7.05
C ALA A 196 -8.05 -23.79 7.16
N THR A 197 -7.44 -23.39 6.04
CA THR A 197 -6.10 -22.77 6.02
C THR A 197 -6.03 -21.52 6.89
N ALA A 198 -7.04 -20.64 6.80
CA ALA A 198 -7.09 -19.42 7.61
C ALA A 198 -7.22 -19.73 9.11
N ARG A 199 -8.03 -20.74 9.47
CA ARG A 199 -8.18 -21.21 10.85
C ARG A 199 -6.87 -21.77 11.41
N ASP A 200 -6.17 -22.58 10.63
CA ASP A 200 -4.88 -23.17 11.03
C ASP A 200 -3.81 -22.08 11.24
N ALA A 201 -3.88 -20.99 10.47
CA ALA A 201 -3.04 -19.82 10.66
C ALA A 201 -3.48 -18.88 11.81
N GLY A 202 -4.63 -19.13 12.44
CA GLY A 202 -5.19 -18.27 13.48
C GLY A 202 -5.72 -16.92 12.96
N ILE A 203 -6.04 -16.83 11.67
CA ILE A 203 -6.45 -15.59 10.98
C ILE A 203 -7.94 -15.68 10.66
N LYS A 204 -8.73 -14.66 11.06
CA LYS A 204 -10.15 -14.64 10.69
C LYS A 204 -10.32 -14.28 9.22
N LEU A 205 -11.10 -15.09 8.50
CA LEU A 205 -11.47 -14.83 7.12
C LEU A 205 -12.88 -14.21 7.09
N LEU A 206 -12.99 -12.98 6.59
CA LEU A 206 -14.23 -12.20 6.69
C LEU A 206 -14.52 -11.43 5.39
N THR A 207 -15.79 -11.24 5.08
CA THR A 207 -16.18 -10.24 4.08
C THR A 207 -16.02 -8.84 4.67
N MET A 208 -15.90 -7.82 3.81
CA MET A 208 -15.87 -6.42 4.22
C MET A 208 -17.06 -6.03 5.11
N ASN A 209 -18.25 -6.52 4.82
CA ASN A 209 -19.46 -6.20 5.59
C ASN A 209 -19.42 -6.84 6.98
N ASP A 210 -19.02 -8.11 7.07
CA ASP A 210 -18.92 -8.81 8.35
C ASP A 210 -17.84 -8.18 9.21
N PHE A 211 -16.68 -7.88 8.62
CA PHE A 211 -15.59 -7.25 9.33
C PHE A 211 -15.98 -5.91 9.93
N VAL A 212 -16.65 -5.03 9.17
CA VAL A 212 -17.09 -3.71 9.69
C VAL A 212 -18.04 -3.87 10.88
N ARG A 213 -18.89 -4.90 10.91
CA ARG A 213 -19.79 -5.19 12.05
C ARG A 213 -19.00 -5.58 13.31
N THR A 214 -17.96 -6.40 13.15
CA THR A 214 -17.10 -6.86 14.27
C THR A 214 -16.18 -5.79 14.85
N LEU A 215 -15.97 -4.64 14.17
CA LEU A 215 -15.01 -3.62 14.61
C LEU A 215 -15.26 -3.09 16.04
N ARG A 216 -16.51 -3.14 16.52
CA ARG A 216 -16.93 -2.66 17.84
C ARG A 216 -16.78 -3.70 18.94
N GLU A 217 -16.45 -4.93 18.59
CA GLU A 217 -16.41 -6.07 19.50
C GLU A 217 -14.96 -6.36 19.94
N PRO A 218 -14.78 -6.93 21.14
CA PRO A 218 -13.51 -7.54 21.52
C PRO A 218 -13.07 -8.57 20.48
N TRP A 219 -11.79 -8.55 20.13
CA TRP A 219 -11.25 -9.49 19.15
C TRP A 219 -10.72 -10.73 19.87
N THR A 220 -11.47 -11.81 19.76
CA THR A 220 -11.10 -13.15 20.25
C THR A 220 -10.41 -13.97 19.19
#